data_AF-A0A1W2AT07-F1
#
_entry.id   AF-A0A1W2AT07-F1
#
_cell.length_a   1.000
_cell.length_b   1.000
_cell.length_c   1.000
_cell.angle_alpha   90.00
_cell.angle_beta   90.00
_cell.angle_gamma   90.00
#
_symmetry.space_group_name_H-M   'P 1'
#
loop_
_entity.id
_entity.type
_entity.pdbx_description
1 polymer ?
#
loop_
_entity_poly.entity_id
_entity_poly.type
_entity_poly.pdbx_seq_one_letter_code
_entity_poly.pdbx_strand_id
1 'polypeptide(L)' 'MAFKGLVNIVKRKKILHCGIKHSLGGVVKIASACNNTWTIDDVTYEADYSEVTCKRCIRILEQADEDGKVNRCGR' A
#
# COMPACT_ATOMS: atom_id res chain seq x y z
N MET A 1 -2.42 12.31 13.11
CA MET A 1 -1.14 11.58 13.28
C MET A 1 -0.88 10.79 12.01
N ALA A 2 0.38 10.47 11.69
CA ALA A 2 0.68 9.56 10.57
C ALA A 2 0.25 8.13 10.91
N PHE A 3 -0.21 7.37 9.92
CA PHE A 3 -0.62 5.97 10.09
C PHE A 3 0.48 5.12 10.74
N LYS A 4 0.10 4.32 11.74
CA LYS A 4 0.96 3.32 12.37
C LYS A 4 0.15 2.04 12.58
N GLY A 5 0.43 1.02 11.79
CA GLY A 5 -0.28 -0.25 11.87
C GLY A 5 0.17 -1.26 10.83
N LEU A 6 -0.59 -2.34 10.72
CA LEU A 6 -0.37 -3.37 9.73
C LEU A 6 -0.81 -2.91 8.34
N VAL A 7 0.04 -3.18 7.35
CA VAL A 7 -0.24 -2.95 5.94
C VAL A 7 -0.07 -4.25 5.17
N ASN A 8 -0.78 -4.36 4.05
CA ASN A 8 -0.44 -5.36 3.05
C ASN A 8 0.87 -4.90 2.40
N ILE A 9 1.93 -5.71 2.47
CA ILE A 9 3.17 -5.49 1.74
C ILE A 9 3.04 -6.14 0.37
N VAL A 10 3.44 -5.40 -0.66
CA VAL A 10 3.63 -5.91 -2.02
C VAL A 10 5.13 -5.90 -2.29
N LYS A 11 5.75 -7.07 -2.27
CA LYS A 11 7.18 -7.23 -2.54
C LYS A 11 7.40 -7.33 -4.04
N ARG A 12 8.08 -6.33 -4.60
CA ARG A 12 8.50 -6.32 -6.00
C ARG A 12 10.01 -6.18 -6.08
N LYS A 13 10.68 -7.23 -6.54
CA LYS A 13 12.15 -7.33 -6.50
C LYS A 13 12.67 -7.13 -5.06
N LYS A 14 13.48 -6.09 -4.83
CA LYS A 14 14.02 -5.71 -3.51
C LYS A 14 13.24 -4.58 -2.81
N ILE A 15 12.16 -4.08 -3.43
CA ILE A 15 11.38 -2.96 -2.91
C ILE A 15 10.08 -3.48 -2.30
N LEU A 16 9.76 -2.97 -1.11
CA LEU A 16 8.55 -3.29 -0.37
C LEU A 16 7.59 -2.11 -0.48
N HIS A 17 6.43 -2.34 -1.06
CA HIS A 17 5.38 -1.36 -1.28
C HIS A 17 4.23 -1.59 -0.30
N CYS A 18 3.46 -0.55 0.04
CA CYS A 18 2.16 -0.77 0.67
C CYS A 18 1.14 -1.16 -0.40
N GLY A 19 0.25 -2.08 -0.03
CA GLY A 19 -0.74 -2.71 -0.86
C GLY A 19 -2.13 -2.20 -0.54
N ILE A 20 -2.92 -1.99 -1.58
CA ILE A 20 -4.34 -1.65 -1.49
C ILE A 20 -5.17 -2.76 -2.12
N LYS A 21 -6.33 -3.03 -1.54
CA LYS A 21 -7.31 -3.95 -2.11
C LYS A 21 -7.96 -3.26 -3.31
N HIS A 22 -7.88 -3.88 -4.48
CA HIS A 22 -8.52 -3.45 -5.70
C HIS A 22 -9.49 -4.53 -6.17
N SER A 23 -10.75 -4.15 -6.39
CA SER A 23 -11.77 -5.05 -6.93
C SER A 23 -11.68 -5.03 -8.46
N LEU A 24 -11.42 -6.18 -9.06
CA LEU A 24 -11.40 -6.38 -10.51
C LEU A 24 -12.35 -7.52 -10.87
N GLY A 25 -13.52 -7.19 -11.42
CA GLY A 25 -14.46 -8.19 -11.93
C GLY A 25 -14.90 -9.25 -10.92
N GLY A 26 -15.14 -8.86 -9.66
CA GLY A 26 -15.57 -9.78 -8.59
C GLY A 26 -14.44 -10.45 -7.80
N VAL A 27 -13.18 -10.26 -8.20
CA VAL A 27 -12.01 -10.75 -7.45
C VAL A 27 -11.31 -9.57 -6.78
N VAL A 28 -11.01 -9.71 -5.48
CA VAL A 28 -10.17 -8.76 -4.75
C VAL A 28 -8.71 -9.14 -4.95
N LYS A 29 -7.94 -8.22 -5.53
CA LYS A 29 -6.47 -8.33 -5.69
C LYS A 29 -5.79 -7.27 -4.84
N ILE A 30 -4.55 -7.52 -4.42
CA ILE A 30 -3.75 -6.55 -3.69
C ILE A 30 -2.77 -5.92 -4.69
N ALA A 31 -2.97 -4.64 -5.01
CA ALA A 31 -2.09 -3.88 -5.89
C ALA A 31 -1.22 -2.91 -5.09
N SER A 32 -0.07 -2.48 -5.63
CA SER A 32 0.75 -1.49 -4.93
C SER A 32 0.08 -0.11 -4.93
N ALA A 33 0.04 0.58 -3.79
CA ALA A 33 -0.66 1.87 -3.64
C ALA A 33 -0.06 2.99 -4.49
N CYS A 34 1.24 2.92 -4.80
CA CYS A 34 1.95 3.98 -5.50
C CYS A 34 1.78 3.99 -7.01
N ASN A 35 1.39 2.86 -7.61
CA ASN A 35 1.23 2.71 -9.06
C ASN A 35 -0.06 1.97 -9.45
N ASN A 36 -0.87 1.55 -8.47
CA ASN A 36 -2.10 0.79 -8.64
C ASN A 36 -1.96 -0.44 -9.55
N THR A 37 -0.75 -0.99 -9.64
CA THR A 37 -0.43 -2.11 -10.53
C THR A 37 -0.32 -3.37 -9.71
N TRP A 38 -1.10 -4.38 -10.10
CA TRP A 38 -0.95 -5.76 -9.67
C TRP A 38 -0.25 -6.57 -10.76
N THR A 39 0.78 -7.32 -10.40
CA THR A 39 1.48 -8.25 -11.29
C THR A 39 1.47 -9.65 -10.70
N ILE A 40 1.53 -10.67 -11.55
CA ILE A 40 1.49 -12.07 -11.10
C ILE A 40 2.70 -12.45 -10.23
N ASP A 41 3.82 -11.76 -10.39
CA ASP A 41 5.06 -11.97 -9.62
C ASP A 41 5.05 -11.26 -8.27
N ASP A 42 4.01 -10.47 -7.97
CA ASP A 42 3.94 -9.75 -6.70
C ASP A 42 3.66 -10.74 -5.56
N VAL A 43 4.60 -10.82 -4.62
CA VAL A 43 4.41 -11.56 -3.37
C VAL A 43 3.79 -10.63 -2.34
N THR A 44 2.67 -11.04 -1.75
CA THR A 44 1.92 -10.23 -0.79
C THR A 44 1.83 -10.89 0.57
N TYR A 45 2.05 -10.10 1.63
CA TYR A 45 1.93 -10.53 3.03
C TYR A 45 1.59 -9.34 3.92
N GLU A 46 1.10 -9.56 5.14
CA GLU A 46 0.85 -8.47 6.10
C GLU A 46 2.08 -8.24 6.97
N ALA A 47 2.46 -6.98 7.17
CA ALA A 47 3.54 -6.59 8.07
C ALA A 47 3.35 -5.15 8.57
N ASP A 48 4.22 -4.72 9.48
CA ASP A 48 4.20 -3.34 9.98
C ASP A 48 4.55 -2.32 8.89
N TYR A 49 3.91 -1.16 8.93
CA TYR A 49 4.15 -0.06 8.00
C TYR A 49 5.64 0.34 7.87
N SER A 50 6.45 0.12 8.91
CA SER A 50 7.90 0.40 8.91
C SER A 50 8.71 -0.48 7.97
N GLU A 51 8.19 -1.64 7.53
CA GLU A 51 8.85 -2.48 6.53
C GLU A 51 8.81 -1.89 5.12
N VAL A 52 7.95 -0.90 4.87
CA VAL A 52 7.79 -0.30 3.53
C VAL A 52 9.06 0.47 3.17
N THR A 53 9.75 0.03 2.12
CA THR A 53 10.97 0.69 1.60
C THR A 53 10.71 1.59 0.39
N CYS A 54 9.51 1.50 -0.21
CA CYS A 54 9.14 2.36 -1.33
C CYS A 54 8.87 3.80 -0.87
N LYS A 55 9.73 4.75 -1.29
CA LYS A 55 9.60 6.18 -0.96
C LYS A 55 8.23 6.79 -1.25
N ARG A 56 7.56 6.38 -2.33
CA ARG A 56 6.21 6.86 -2.67
C ARG A 56 5.15 6.29 -1.72
N CYS A 57 5.28 5.03 -1.34
CA CYS A 57 4.37 4.39 -0.39
C CYS A 57 4.54 4.98 1.02
N ILE A 58 5.77 5.27 1.44
CA ILE A 58 6.05 5.96 2.70
C ILE A 58 5.32 7.31 2.74
N ARG A 59 5.45 8.13 1.68
CA ARG A 59 4.73 9.42 1.60
C ARG A 59 3.20 9.29 1.64
N ILE A 60 2.65 8.21 1.11
CA ILE A 60 1.21 7.92 1.17
C ILE A 60 0.82 7.60 2.61
N LEU A 61 1.60 6.77 3.32
CA LEU A 61 1.36 6.43 4.72
C LEU A 61 1.53 7.63 5.66
N GLU A 62 2.47 8.52 5.38
CA GLU A 62 2.64 9.78 6.12
C GLU A 62 1.44 10.72 5.99
N GLN A 63 0.73 10.66 4.85
CA GLN A 63 -0.51 11.43 4.60
C GLN A 63 -1.75 10.74 5.12
N ALA A 64 -1.67 9.45 5.43
CA ALA A 64 -2.78 8.70 5.96
C ALA A 64 -2.98 9.07 7.44
N ASP A 65 -4.24 9.19 7.83
CA ASP A 65 -4.62 9.32 9.24
C ASP A 65 -4.39 7.99 10.00
N GLU A 66 -4.72 7.98 11.28
CA GLU A 66 -4.57 6.79 12.14
C GLU A 66 -5.39 5.58 11.67
N ASP A 67 -6.50 5.82 10.95
CA ASP A 67 -7.33 4.79 10.33
C ASP A 67 -6.81 4.31 8.96
N GLY A 68 -5.69 4.86 8.50
CA GLY A 68 -5.09 4.51 7.21
C GLY A 68 -5.82 5.13 6.01
N LYS A 69 -6.65 6.15 6.24
CA LYS A 69 -7.36 6.87 5.19
C LYS A 69 -6.54 8.06 4.74
N VAL A 70 -6.44 8.22 3.42
CA VAL A 70 -5.82 9.40 2.81
C VAL A 70 -6.93 10.35 2.38
N ASN A 71 -7.15 11.41 3.15
CA ASN A 71 -8.10 12.45 2.78
C ASN A 71 -7.52 13.29 1.63
N ARG A 72 -7.83 12.91 0.38
CA ARG A 72 -7.58 13.77 -0.79
C ARG A 72 -8.63 14.89 -0.83
N CYS A 73 -8.56 15.84 0.10
CA CYS A 73 -9.26 17.11 -0.05
C CYS A 73 -8.38 18.03 -0.92
N GLY A 74 -8.53 17.93 -2.24
CA GLY A 74 -7.70 18.71 -3.18
C GLY A 74 -7.72 18.18 -4.61
N ARG A 75 -8.87 18.28 -5.28
CA ARG A 75 -8.97 18.65 -6.69
C ARG A 75 -10.38 19.10 -7.01
#